data_AF-A0A7J4PWT5-F1
#
_entry.id   AF-A0A7J4PWT5-F1
#
_cell.length_a   1.000
_cell.length_b   1.000
_cell.length_c   1.000
_cell.angle_alpha   90.00
_cell.angle_beta   90.00
_cell.angle_gamma   90.00
#
_symmetry.space_group_name_H-M   'P 1'
#
loop_
_entity.id
_entity.type
_entity.pdbx_description
1 polymer ?
#
loop_
_entity_poly.entity_id
_entity_poly.type
_entity_poly.pdbx_seq_one_letter_code
_entity_poly.pdbx_strand_id
1 'polypeptide(L)'
;MRMDEDARRLFLKYAVPSCETHVRRREMQQSRADELMAIVSENGKLPDDAEQTFKVALQVCGALAGIMHKDSIDADVVREYFLVLHNRVVDEQKEMLRNVDSHFDPARCKTYSGKVINIEGENAVVATELGRRNYKMAFARDVKNGDTVAVHYDFIIEKIPKSWKPSQLVAATLNKKERSKSTS
;
A
#
# COMPACT_ATOMS: atom_id res chain seq x y z
N MET A 1 -10.91 -2.26 -15.90
CA MET A 1 -11.59 -1.47 -14.86
C MET A 1 -10.95 -0.10 -14.82
N ARG A 2 -11.72 0.99 -14.69
CA ARG A 2 -11.18 2.35 -14.69
C ARG A 2 -10.72 2.76 -13.29
N MET A 3 -9.77 3.67 -13.20
CA MET A 3 -9.27 4.29 -11.96
C MET A 3 -9.11 5.79 -12.24
N ASP A 4 -9.74 6.64 -11.44
CA ASP A 4 -9.57 8.10 -11.57
C ASP A 4 -8.19 8.56 -11.08
N GLU A 5 -7.81 9.80 -11.39
CA GLU A 5 -6.46 10.31 -11.11
C GLU A 5 -6.13 10.32 -9.60
N ASP A 6 -7.11 10.58 -8.74
CA ASP A 6 -6.92 10.59 -7.29
C ASP A 6 -6.66 9.18 -6.75
N ALA A 7 -7.43 8.19 -7.22
CA ALA A 7 -7.24 6.79 -6.91
C ALA A 7 -5.91 6.26 -7.46
N ARG A 8 -5.53 6.66 -8.69
CA ARG A 8 -4.22 6.33 -9.29
C ARG A 8 -3.08 6.85 -8.44
N ARG A 9 -3.17 8.11 -8.01
CA ARG A 9 -2.15 8.71 -7.15
C ARG A 9 -2.07 8.01 -5.80
N LEU A 10 -3.20 7.74 -5.16
CA LEU A 10 -3.22 7.03 -3.89
C LEU A 10 -2.61 5.62 -4.03
N PHE A 11 -3.01 4.89 -5.07
CA PHE A 11 -2.45 3.57 -5.38
C PHE A 11 -0.93 3.62 -5.51
N LEU A 12 -0.40 4.58 -6.28
CA LEU A 12 1.03 4.72 -6.48
C LEU A 12 1.78 5.17 -5.22
N LYS A 13 1.19 5.99 -4.35
CA LYS A 13 1.80 6.31 -3.04
C LYS A 13 2.05 5.04 -2.22
N TYR A 14 1.10 4.09 -2.24
CA TYR A 14 1.30 2.80 -1.61
C TYR A 14 2.28 1.90 -2.37
N ALA A 15 2.24 1.87 -3.70
CA ALA A 15 2.97 0.86 -4.49
C ALA A 15 4.45 1.21 -4.77
N VAL A 16 4.76 2.49 -5.00
CA VAL A 16 6.11 2.94 -5.39
C VAL A 16 7.21 2.65 -4.36
N PRO A 17 6.97 2.64 -3.03
CA PRO A 17 7.96 2.15 -2.08
C PRO A 17 8.53 0.75 -2.41
N SER A 18 7.74 -0.10 -3.07
CA SER A 18 8.16 -1.44 -3.50
C SER A 18 9.00 -1.47 -4.79
N CYS A 19 9.23 -0.33 -5.46
CA CYS A 19 10.11 -0.26 -6.63
C CYS A 19 11.52 -0.79 -6.35
N GLU A 20 12.03 -0.66 -5.12
CA GLU A 20 13.33 -1.22 -4.74
C GLU A 20 13.41 -2.73 -5.00
N THR A 21 12.33 -3.47 -4.71
CA THR A 21 12.25 -4.91 -4.99
C THR A 21 12.28 -5.20 -6.49
N HIS A 22 11.56 -4.40 -7.30
CA HIS A 22 11.58 -4.54 -8.76
C HIS A 22 12.97 -4.22 -9.35
N VAL A 23 13.69 -3.24 -8.81
CA VAL A 23 15.06 -2.94 -9.23
C VAL A 23 16.00 -4.09 -8.90
N ARG A 24 15.92 -4.63 -7.67
CA ARG A 24 16.73 -5.78 -7.25
C ARG A 24 16.51 -7.01 -8.14
N ARG A 25 15.28 -7.24 -8.57
CA ARG A 25 14.91 -8.30 -9.53
C ARG A 25 15.26 -7.99 -10.99
N ARG A 26 15.81 -6.81 -11.28
CA ARG A 26 16.10 -6.31 -12.64
C ARG A 26 14.86 -6.18 -13.53
N GLU A 27 13.69 -6.01 -12.93
CA GLU A 27 12.42 -5.77 -13.61
C GLU A 27 12.22 -4.27 -13.91
N MET A 28 12.99 -3.42 -13.22
CA MET A 28 12.96 -1.97 -13.37
C MET A 28 14.37 -1.38 -13.25
N GLN A 29 14.65 -0.30 -13.96
CA GLN A 29 15.88 0.49 -13.78
C GLN A 29 15.76 1.44 -12.58
N GLN A 30 16.84 1.62 -11.82
CA GLN A 30 16.86 2.52 -10.66
C GLN A 30 16.41 3.94 -11.01
N SER A 31 16.90 4.50 -12.12
CA SER A 31 16.52 5.84 -12.57
C SER A 31 15.01 5.99 -12.79
N ARG A 32 14.34 4.94 -13.28
CA ARG A 32 12.89 4.92 -13.48
C ARG A 32 12.13 4.84 -12.15
N ALA A 33 12.65 4.07 -11.19
CA ALA A 33 12.10 4.02 -9.84
C ALA A 33 12.18 5.40 -9.16
N ASP A 34 13.34 6.05 -9.25
CA ASP A 34 13.59 7.37 -8.66
C ASP A 34 12.68 8.43 -9.28
N GLU A 35 12.57 8.44 -10.62
CA GLU A 35 11.66 9.34 -11.34
C GLU A 35 10.21 9.17 -10.89
N LEU A 36 9.72 7.92 -10.80
CA LEU A 36 8.35 7.65 -10.39
C LEU A 36 8.10 8.06 -8.94
N MET A 37 9.06 7.85 -8.04
CA MET A 37 8.99 8.28 -6.65
C MET A 37 8.95 9.80 -6.52
N ALA A 38 9.78 10.51 -7.30
CA ALA A 38 9.76 11.97 -7.35
C ALA A 38 8.40 12.49 -7.82
N ILE A 39 7.90 12.00 -8.96
CA ILE A 39 6.59 12.39 -9.51
C ILE A 39 5.46 12.19 -8.48
N VAL A 40 5.43 11.05 -7.79
CA VAL A 40 4.36 10.73 -6.83
C VAL A 40 4.49 11.59 -5.56
N SER A 41 5.70 11.82 -5.06
CA SER A 41 5.95 12.61 -3.84
C SER A 41 5.77 14.12 -4.03
N GLU A 42 5.94 14.62 -5.25
CA GLU A 42 5.80 16.04 -5.59
C GLU A 42 4.42 16.39 -6.16
N ASN A 43 3.50 15.42 -6.21
CA ASN A 43 2.20 15.54 -6.88
C ASN A 43 2.31 15.95 -8.36
N GLY A 44 3.38 15.52 -9.04
CA GLY A 44 3.57 15.72 -10.47
C GLY A 44 2.56 14.94 -11.34
N LYS A 45 2.56 15.21 -12.64
CA LYS A 45 1.72 14.49 -13.61
C LYS A 45 2.14 13.02 -13.67
N LEU A 46 1.20 12.11 -13.39
CA LEU A 46 1.48 10.68 -13.46
C LEU A 46 1.70 10.25 -14.92
N PRO A 47 2.70 9.39 -15.20
CA PRO A 47 2.80 8.73 -16.49
C PRO A 47 1.53 7.91 -16.78
N ASP A 48 1.19 7.78 -18.05
CA ASP A 48 0.10 6.91 -18.48
C ASP A 48 0.43 5.46 -18.06
N ASP A 49 -0.59 4.75 -17.57
CA ASP A 49 -0.49 3.36 -17.15
C ASP A 49 0.59 3.04 -16.09
N ALA A 50 1.07 4.03 -15.32
CA ALA A 50 2.10 3.82 -14.29
C ALA A 50 1.75 2.70 -13.28
N GLU A 51 0.47 2.49 -12.99
CA GLU A 51 -0.04 1.42 -12.15
C GLU A 51 0.23 0.01 -12.72
N GLN A 52 0.43 -0.13 -14.03
CA GLN A 52 0.72 -1.41 -14.70
C GLN A 52 2.11 -1.96 -14.34
N THR A 53 2.98 -1.15 -13.74
CA THR A 53 4.20 -1.65 -13.10
C THR A 53 3.86 -2.63 -11.97
N PHE A 54 2.77 -2.40 -11.25
CA PHE A 54 2.40 -3.14 -10.04
C PHE A 54 1.21 -4.08 -10.30
N LYS A 55 1.35 -4.92 -11.33
CA LYS A 55 0.25 -5.75 -11.88
C LYS A 55 -0.51 -6.54 -10.84
N VAL A 56 0.18 -7.17 -9.89
CA VAL A 56 -0.47 -8.00 -8.87
C VAL A 56 -1.36 -7.15 -7.96
N ALA A 57 -0.84 -6.03 -7.46
CA ALA A 57 -1.63 -5.11 -6.62
C ALA A 57 -2.84 -4.55 -7.40
N LEU A 58 -2.65 -4.20 -8.67
CA LEU A 58 -3.71 -3.70 -9.54
C LEU A 58 -4.80 -4.75 -9.81
N GLN A 59 -4.41 -6.01 -10.06
CA GLN A 59 -5.33 -7.13 -10.23
C GLN A 59 -6.16 -7.39 -8.97
N VAL A 60 -5.54 -7.37 -7.79
CA VAL A 60 -6.25 -7.55 -6.53
C VAL A 60 -7.23 -6.41 -6.28
N CYS A 61 -6.85 -5.15 -6.55
CA CYS A 61 -7.76 -4.01 -6.47
C CYS A 61 -8.96 -4.18 -7.42
N GLY A 62 -8.73 -4.65 -8.65
CA GLY A 62 -9.80 -4.92 -9.61
C GLY A 62 -10.79 -5.99 -9.13
N ALA A 63 -10.29 -7.09 -8.57
CA ALA A 63 -11.14 -8.13 -7.98
C ALA A 63 -11.91 -7.60 -6.75
N LEU A 64 -11.26 -6.78 -5.93
CA LEU A 64 -11.84 -6.19 -4.73
C LEU A 64 -12.98 -5.22 -5.05
N ALA A 65 -12.83 -4.39 -6.09
CA ALA A 65 -13.91 -3.52 -6.55
C ALA A 65 -15.17 -4.32 -6.94
N GLY A 66 -14.99 -5.47 -7.59
CA GLY A 66 -16.09 -6.39 -7.91
C GLY A 66 -16.79 -6.94 -6.67
N ILE A 67 -16.03 -7.33 -5.63
CA ILE A 67 -16.58 -7.76 -4.33
C ILE A 67 -17.33 -6.61 -3.63
N MET A 68 -16.85 -5.38 -3.79
CA MET A 68 -17.46 -4.18 -3.24
C MET A 68 -18.60 -3.61 -4.10
N HIS A 69 -18.97 -4.29 -5.20
CA HIS A 69 -19.98 -3.83 -6.17
C HIS A 69 -19.70 -2.44 -6.75
N LYS A 70 -18.44 -2.14 -7.05
CA LYS A 70 -17.99 -0.88 -7.66
C LYS A 70 -17.57 -1.11 -9.12
N ASP A 71 -17.90 -0.16 -9.99
CA ASP A 71 -17.56 -0.20 -11.42
C ASP A 71 -16.12 0.28 -11.72
N SER A 72 -15.46 0.89 -10.73
CA SER A 72 -14.11 1.44 -10.82
C SER A 72 -13.31 1.19 -9.56
N ILE A 73 -11.98 1.26 -9.69
CA ILE A 73 -11.07 1.29 -8.54
C ILE A 73 -10.99 2.73 -8.06
N ASP A 74 -11.66 3.03 -6.95
CA ASP A 74 -11.60 4.34 -6.30
C ASP A 74 -10.75 4.30 -5.03
N ALA A 75 -10.64 5.44 -4.33
CA ALA A 75 -9.82 5.56 -3.14
C ALA A 75 -10.22 4.57 -2.01
N ASP A 76 -11.49 4.19 -1.88
CA ASP A 76 -11.88 3.21 -0.87
C ASP A 76 -11.41 1.81 -1.25
N VAL A 77 -11.48 1.44 -2.53
CA VAL A 77 -10.94 0.14 -2.99
C VAL A 77 -9.43 0.07 -2.73
N VAL A 78 -8.70 1.14 -3.02
CA VAL A 78 -7.26 1.21 -2.77
C VAL A 78 -6.96 1.06 -1.27
N ARG A 79 -7.66 1.80 -0.42
CA ARG A 79 -7.50 1.69 1.04
C ARG A 79 -7.88 0.32 1.57
N GLU A 80 -8.98 -0.24 1.10
CA GLU A 80 -9.42 -1.57 1.50
C GLU A 80 -8.37 -2.63 1.14
N TYR A 81 -7.77 -2.51 -0.05
CA TYR A 81 -6.67 -3.39 -0.42
C TYR A 81 -5.47 -3.19 0.51
N PHE A 82 -4.89 -1.99 0.56
CA PHE A 82 -3.63 -1.78 1.29
C PHE A 82 -3.79 -1.90 2.81
N LEU A 83 -4.84 -1.33 3.40
CA LEU A 83 -4.99 -1.31 4.86
C LEU A 83 -5.56 -2.60 5.47
N VAL A 84 -6.25 -3.43 4.69
CA VAL A 84 -6.96 -4.62 5.20
C VAL A 84 -6.42 -5.91 4.59
N LEU A 85 -6.30 -5.97 3.26
CA LEU A 85 -6.03 -7.22 2.55
C LEU A 85 -4.54 -7.44 2.24
N HIS A 86 -3.77 -6.38 2.08
CA HIS A 86 -2.43 -6.45 1.50
C HIS A 86 -1.47 -7.29 2.34
N ASN A 87 -1.46 -7.10 3.66
CA ASN A 87 -0.58 -7.88 4.54
C ASN A 87 -0.81 -9.39 4.44
N ARG A 88 -2.08 -9.80 4.27
CA ARG A 88 -2.43 -11.21 4.03
C ARG A 88 -1.92 -11.68 2.66
N VAL A 89 -2.07 -10.87 1.61
CA VAL A 89 -1.53 -11.21 0.28
C VAL A 89 -0.01 -11.35 0.32
N VAL A 90 0.67 -10.49 1.07
CA VAL A 90 2.13 -10.56 1.28
C VAL A 90 2.51 -11.84 2.02
N ASP A 91 1.76 -12.25 3.05
CA ASP A 91 1.99 -13.52 3.76
C ASP A 91 1.74 -14.74 2.87
N GLU A 92 0.68 -14.74 2.07
CA GLU A 92 0.40 -15.82 1.10
C GLU A 92 1.50 -15.88 0.02
N GLN A 93 2.00 -14.75 -0.45
CA GLN A 93 3.14 -14.68 -1.39
C GLN A 93 4.44 -15.17 -0.79
N LYS A 94 4.72 -14.84 0.47
CA LYS A 94 5.92 -15.31 1.18
C LYS A 94 6.03 -16.83 1.12
N GLU A 95 4.93 -17.54 1.35
CA GLU A 95 4.91 -18.99 1.34
C GLU A 95 5.20 -19.55 -0.07
N MET A 96 4.59 -18.95 -1.09
CA MET A 96 4.81 -19.36 -2.49
C MET A 96 6.23 -19.06 -2.99
N LEU A 97 6.83 -17.94 -2.55
CA LEU A 97 8.11 -17.45 -3.04
C LEU A 97 9.31 -17.85 -2.16
N ARG A 98 9.07 -18.54 -1.03
CA ARG A 98 10.09 -18.85 -0.01
C ARG A 98 11.39 -19.44 -0.57
N ASN A 99 11.30 -20.20 -1.66
CA ASN A 99 12.44 -20.88 -2.30
C ASN A 99 12.80 -20.31 -3.68
N VAL A 100 12.11 -19.26 -4.13
CA VAL A 100 12.22 -18.75 -5.52
C VAL A 100 12.83 -17.36 -5.54
N ASP A 101 12.51 -16.51 -4.57
CA ASP A 101 12.99 -15.14 -4.55
C ASP A 101 13.52 -14.73 -3.17
N SER A 102 14.85 -14.71 -3.06
CA SER A 102 15.56 -14.25 -1.88
C SER A 102 15.53 -12.72 -1.68
N HIS A 103 15.05 -11.96 -2.66
CA HIS A 103 14.94 -10.50 -2.58
C HIS A 103 13.57 -10.03 -2.06
N PHE A 104 12.59 -10.92 -1.96
CA PHE A 104 11.29 -10.60 -1.36
C PHE A 104 11.42 -10.51 0.17
N ASP A 105 11.21 -9.32 0.72
CA ASP A 105 11.13 -9.08 2.15
C ASP A 105 9.69 -8.77 2.57
N PRO A 106 8.92 -9.77 3.05
CA PRO A 106 7.55 -9.59 3.48
C PRO A 106 7.40 -8.55 4.59
N ALA A 107 8.40 -8.39 5.46
CA ALA A 107 8.29 -7.44 6.57
C ALA A 107 8.33 -5.99 6.09
N ARG A 108 9.07 -5.72 5.00
CA ARG A 108 9.11 -4.38 4.38
C ARG A 108 7.89 -4.12 3.50
N CYS A 109 7.39 -5.15 2.82
CA CYS A 109 6.20 -5.06 1.97
C CYS A 109 4.87 -4.91 2.72
N LYS A 110 4.85 -5.01 4.06
CA LYS A 110 3.62 -4.83 4.83
C LYS A 110 3.34 -3.35 5.11
N THR A 111 2.07 -3.03 5.12
CA THR A 111 1.55 -1.71 5.48
C THR A 111 1.00 -1.73 6.90
N TYR A 112 1.22 -0.64 7.63
CA TYR A 112 0.77 -0.51 9.01
C TYR A 112 0.05 0.80 9.22
N SER A 113 -0.97 0.79 10.09
CA SER A 113 -1.53 2.03 10.60
C SER A 113 -0.82 2.44 11.89
N GLY A 114 -0.72 3.73 12.14
CA GLY A 114 -0.05 4.24 13.33
C GLY A 114 -0.46 5.66 13.67
N LYS A 115 -0.04 6.11 14.85
CA LYS A 115 -0.27 7.47 15.34
C LYS A 115 1.03 8.28 15.28
N VAL A 116 0.96 9.48 14.72
CA VAL A 116 2.09 10.40 14.67
C VAL A 116 2.35 10.96 16.06
N ILE A 117 3.55 10.75 16.58
CA ILE A 117 3.96 11.13 17.93
C ILE A 117 4.73 12.45 17.93
N ASN A 118 5.68 12.58 17.01
CA ASN A 118 6.51 13.76 16.85
C ASN A 118 6.84 14.01 15.37
N ILE A 119 7.12 15.25 15.00
CA ILE A 119 7.57 15.65 13.65
C ILE A 119 8.90 16.39 13.79
N GLU A 120 9.89 15.98 13.00
CA GLU A 120 11.25 16.50 12.98
C GLU A 120 11.69 16.73 11.52
N GLY A 121 11.51 17.97 11.05
CA GLY A 121 11.81 18.33 9.66
C GLY A 121 10.92 17.56 8.66
N GLU A 122 11.55 16.77 7.80
CA GLU A 122 10.86 15.98 6.76
C GLU A 122 10.47 14.55 7.24
N ASN A 123 10.70 14.26 8.51
CA ASN A 123 10.41 12.96 9.11
C ASN A 123 9.40 13.09 10.26
N ALA A 124 8.69 12.01 10.55
CA ALA A 124 7.88 11.89 11.76
C ALA A 124 8.12 10.57 12.49
N VAL A 125 8.07 10.62 13.81
CA VAL A 125 8.01 9.43 14.67
C VAL A 125 6.58 8.92 14.67
N VAL A 126 6.34 7.71 14.18
CA VAL A 126 5.02 7.07 14.17
C VAL A 126 5.04 5.86 15.09
N ALA A 127 4.05 5.76 15.97
CA ALA A 127 3.81 4.57 16.78
C ALA A 127 2.86 3.61 16.04
N THR A 128 3.38 2.44 15.67
CA THR A 128 2.65 1.34 15.04
C THR A 128 2.64 0.12 15.96
N GLU A 129 2.01 -0.98 15.54
CA GLU A 129 2.12 -2.27 16.26
C GLU A 129 3.56 -2.83 16.31
N LEU A 130 4.44 -2.38 15.41
CA LEU A 130 5.86 -2.75 15.41
C LEU A 130 6.73 -1.86 16.33
N GLY A 131 6.10 -0.95 17.07
CA GLY A 131 6.77 0.03 17.91
C GLY A 131 6.86 1.43 17.29
N ARG A 132 7.76 2.26 17.83
CA ARG A 132 8.00 3.64 17.37
C ARG A 132 9.14 3.67 16.38
N ARG A 133 8.93 4.27 15.20
CA ARG A 133 9.96 4.40 14.15
C ARG A 133 9.85 5.75 13.45
N ASN A 134 10.95 6.19 12.83
CA ASN A 134 10.99 7.37 11.99
C ASN A 134 10.55 7.03 10.56
N TYR A 135 9.67 7.86 9.99
CA TYR A 135 9.17 7.72 8.63
C TYR A 135 9.28 9.05 7.89
N LYS A 136 9.63 8.99 6.61
CA LYS A 136 9.68 10.12 5.69
C LYS A 136 8.26 10.58 5.35
N MET A 137 8.03 11.88 5.38
CA MET A 137 6.73 12.50 5.06
C MET A 137 6.54 12.80 3.57
N ALA A 138 7.37 12.22 2.69
CA ALA A 138 7.44 12.58 1.27
C ALA A 138 6.09 12.49 0.53
N PHE A 139 5.24 11.50 0.86
CA PHE A 139 3.93 11.32 0.22
C PHE A 139 2.76 12.03 0.95
N ALA A 140 2.97 12.49 2.18
CA ALA A 140 1.94 13.06 3.05
C ALA A 140 2.51 14.21 3.90
N ARG A 141 2.75 15.35 3.25
CA ARG A 141 3.44 16.52 3.85
C ARG A 141 2.57 17.32 4.84
N ASP A 142 1.25 17.13 4.82
CA ASP A 142 0.29 17.84 5.68
C ASP A 142 -0.03 17.13 7.01
N VAL A 143 0.72 16.08 7.33
CA VAL A 143 0.56 15.28 8.55
C VAL A 143 0.97 16.09 9.79
N LYS A 144 0.24 15.90 10.89
CA LYS A 144 0.45 16.58 12.18
C LYS A 144 0.55 15.59 13.33
N ASN A 145 1.11 16.05 14.45
CA ASN A 145 1.11 15.29 15.70
C ASN A 145 -0.32 14.88 16.08
N GLY A 146 -0.49 13.60 16.39
CA GLY A 146 -1.77 13.01 16.76
C GLY A 146 -2.58 12.44 15.59
N ASP A 147 -2.22 12.71 14.34
CA ASP A 147 -2.88 12.12 13.18
C ASP A 147 -2.70 10.59 13.15
N THR A 148 -3.72 9.90 12.63
CA THR A 148 -3.65 8.50 12.26
C THR A 148 -3.21 8.39 10.81
N VAL A 149 -2.14 7.66 10.55
CA VAL A 149 -1.50 7.56 9.24
C VAL A 149 -1.30 6.11 8.84
N ALA A 150 -1.18 5.89 7.54
CA ALA A 150 -0.70 4.64 6.97
C ALA A 150 0.79 4.77 6.64
N VAL A 151 1.58 3.74 6.97
CA VAL A 151 3.00 3.67 6.65
C VAL A 151 3.31 2.43 5.80
N HIS A 152 4.29 2.55 4.90
CA HIS A 152 4.80 1.46 4.08
C HIS A 152 6.29 1.69 3.83
N TYR A 153 7.12 0.67 4.02
CA TYR A 153 8.58 0.81 4.10
C TYR A 153 8.95 1.94 5.10
N ASP A 154 9.67 2.95 4.64
CA ASP A 154 10.19 4.07 5.44
C ASP A 154 9.37 5.35 5.22
N PHE A 155 8.14 5.24 4.68
CA PHE A 155 7.33 6.40 4.29
C PHE A 155 5.97 6.43 4.97
N ILE A 156 5.50 7.64 5.26
CA ILE A 156 4.09 7.92 5.53
C ILE A 156 3.38 8.10 4.19
N ILE A 157 2.38 7.27 3.94
CA ILE A 157 1.67 7.19 2.66
C ILE A 157 0.51 8.18 2.61
N GLU A 158 -0.33 8.15 3.65
CA GLU A 158 -1.47 9.05 3.77
C GLU A 158 -1.86 9.26 5.23
N LYS A 159 -2.58 10.35 5.48
CA LYS A 159 -3.42 10.51 6.67
C LYS A 159 -4.71 9.75 6.45
N ILE A 160 -4.98 8.77 7.30
CA ILE A 160 -6.20 7.96 7.21
C ILE A 160 -7.39 8.83 7.64
N PRO A 161 -8.41 9.03 6.79
CA PRO A 161 -9.59 9.81 7.17
C PRO A 161 -10.30 9.19 8.37
N LYS A 162 -10.69 10.01 9.37
CA LYS A 162 -11.43 9.52 10.56
C LYS A 162 -12.77 8.85 10.20
N SER A 163 -13.37 9.28 9.10
CA SER A 163 -14.61 8.74 8.55
C SER A 163 -14.42 7.41 7.82
N TRP A 164 -13.19 7.07 7.41
CA TRP A 164 -12.94 5.83 6.70
C TRP A 164 -13.15 4.63 7.62
N LYS A 165 -13.83 3.61 7.08
CA LYS A 165 -14.10 2.34 7.75
C LYS A 165 -13.88 1.21 6.76
N PRO A 166 -13.25 0.10 7.18
CA PRO A 166 -13.15 -1.10 6.36
C PRO A 166 -14.53 -1.60 5.90
N SER A 167 -14.57 -2.17 4.71
CA SER A 167 -15.76 -2.79 4.15
C SER A 167 -16.16 -4.05 4.93
N GLN A 168 -17.40 -4.09 5.41
CA GLN A 168 -17.95 -5.27 6.08
C GLN A 168 -18.03 -6.49 5.14
N LEU A 169 -18.24 -6.26 3.83
CA LEU A 169 -18.29 -7.32 2.83
C LEU A 169 -16.93 -8.02 2.68
N VAL A 170 -15.86 -7.25 2.72
CA VAL A 170 -14.49 -7.77 2.61
C VAL A 170 -14.14 -8.54 3.88
N ALA A 171 -14.40 -7.97 5.06
CA ALA A 171 -14.23 -8.68 6.33
C ALA A 171 -14.99 -10.02 6.37
N ALA A 172 -16.25 -10.05 5.92
CA ALA A 172 -17.04 -11.27 5.85
C ALA A 172 -16.47 -12.31 4.86
N THR A 173 -15.95 -11.85 3.72
CA THR A 173 -15.32 -12.70 2.70
C THR A 173 -14.03 -13.33 3.24
N LEU A 174 -13.21 -12.58 3.98
CA LEU A 174 -11.98 -13.09 4.59
C LEU A 174 -12.28 -14.17 5.63
N ASN A 175 -13.29 -13.95 6.48
CA ASN A 175 -13.71 -14.91 7.51
C ASN A 175 -14.22 -16.24 6.91
N LYS A 176 -14.95 -16.19 5.79
CA LYS A 176 -15.43 -17.41 5.11
C LYS A 176 -14.28 -18.28 4.61
N LYS A 177 -13.25 -17.65 4.02
CA LYS A 177 -12.08 -18.36 3.47
C LYS A 177 -11.21 -19.01 4.56
N GLU A 178 -11.22 -18.48 5.78
CA GLU A 178 -10.52 -19.08 6.92
C GLU A 178 -11.24 -20.33 7.44
N ARG A 179 -12.58 -20.28 7.56
CA ARG A 179 -13.39 -21.42 7.99
C ARG A 179 -13.30 -22.62 7.03
N SER A 180 -13.19 -22.39 5.73
CA SER A 180 -13.04 -23.47 4.75
C SER A 180 -11.68 -24.17 4.82
N LYS A 181 -10.62 -23.48 5.30
CA LYS A 181 -9.28 -24.07 5.44
C LYS A 181 -9.14 -24.95 6.70
N SER A 182 -9.96 -24.73 7.73
CA SER A 182 -9.92 -25.53 8.97
C SER A 182 -10.64 -26.88 8.87
N THR A 183 -11.38 -27.12 7.79
CA THR A 183 -12.19 -28.34 7.58
C THR A 183 -11.63 -29.28 6.52
N SER A 184 -10.40 -29.03 6.03
CA SER A 184 -9.67 -29.86 5.07
C SER A 184 -8.40 -30.39 5.72
#